data_AF-A0A815KJD0-F1
#
_entry.id   AF-A0A815KJD0-F1
#
_cell.length_a   1.000
_cell.length_b   1.000
_cell.length_c   1.000
_cell.angle_alpha   90.00
_cell.angle_beta   90.00
_cell.angle_gamma   90.00
#
_symmetry.space_group_name_H-M   'P 1'
#
loop_
_entity.id
_entity.type
_entity.pdbx_description
1 polymer ?
#
loop_
_entity_poly.entity_id
_entity_poly.type
_entity_poly.pdbx_seq_one_letter_code
_entity_poly.pdbx_strand_id
1 'polypeptide(L)'
;MLFHPNKLELAITGNDGFVKVWTFVQENPITKRVSHWRCLSGHTHRSYSSFALCYYKLSTSENINLCCSFEHLVTVWIDTINDLNEESRYEYSRCFAHIDRKNPVEHVIYNCDKILVCHKTLANLWNCLNGQFIKSFSWHVHAFAKNPRSSFIALFDKSFLHFYSFSDGKCHSRKGSLFRRVTAAAYIPNDKPSSFVPL
;
A
#
# COMPACT_ATOMS: atom_id res chain seq x y z
N MET A 1 0.36 -5.33 -6.31
CA MET A 1 -1.06 -5.75 -6.29
C MET A 1 -1.55 -5.75 -4.85
N LEU A 2 -2.77 -5.28 -4.58
CA LEU A 2 -3.35 -5.20 -3.23
C LEU A 2 -4.88 -5.16 -3.28
N PHE A 3 -5.56 -5.94 -2.43
CA PHE A 3 -7.02 -5.86 -2.25
C PHE A 3 -7.42 -4.64 -1.41
N HIS A 4 -8.56 -4.03 -1.73
CA HIS A 4 -9.19 -3.00 -0.91
C HIS A 4 -9.73 -3.64 0.39
N PRO A 5 -9.49 -3.06 1.58
CA PRO A 5 -9.78 -3.76 2.85
C PRO A 5 -11.28 -3.97 3.11
N ASN A 6 -12.15 -3.13 2.55
CA ASN A 6 -13.60 -3.14 2.80
C ASN A 6 -14.47 -3.43 1.56
N LYS A 7 -13.87 -3.82 0.41
CA LYS A 7 -14.59 -3.98 -0.87
C LYS A 7 -13.98 -5.11 -1.69
N LEU A 8 -14.74 -5.68 -2.62
CA LEU A 8 -14.22 -6.65 -3.60
C LEU A 8 -13.47 -5.94 -4.75
N GLU A 9 -12.50 -5.09 -4.39
CA GLU A 9 -11.66 -4.31 -5.30
C GLU A 9 -10.18 -4.74 -5.20
N LEU A 10 -9.48 -4.70 -6.33
CA LEU A 10 -8.09 -5.15 -6.48
C LEU A 10 -7.28 -4.09 -7.25
N ALA A 11 -6.36 -3.42 -6.56
CA ALA A 11 -5.43 -2.48 -7.20
C ALA A 11 -4.19 -3.22 -7.69
N ILE A 12 -3.83 -2.99 -8.95
CA ILE A 12 -2.64 -3.51 -9.64
C ILE A 12 -1.79 -2.32 -10.10
N THR A 13 -0.47 -2.50 -10.11
CA THR A 13 0.53 -1.49 -10.49
C THR A 13 1.62 -2.20 -11.29
N GLY A 14 2.27 -1.52 -12.23
CA GLY A 14 3.26 -2.15 -13.10
C GLY A 14 4.23 -1.21 -13.83
N ASN A 15 5.19 -1.84 -14.51
CA ASN A 15 6.21 -1.16 -15.33
C ASN A 15 5.62 -0.51 -16.60
N ASP A 16 4.37 -0.81 -16.95
CA ASP A 16 3.59 -0.08 -17.96
C ASP A 16 3.23 1.35 -17.51
N GLY A 17 3.47 1.68 -16.24
CA GLY A 17 3.18 2.99 -15.64
C GLY A 17 1.70 3.21 -15.33
N PHE A 18 0.89 2.14 -15.30
CA PHE A 18 -0.52 2.21 -14.96
C PHE A 18 -0.82 1.62 -13.58
N VAL A 19 -1.56 2.38 -12.78
CA VAL A 19 -2.36 1.87 -11.65
C VAL A 19 -3.72 1.48 -12.19
N LYS A 20 -4.08 0.20 -12.10
CA LYS A 20 -5.34 -0.37 -12.58
C LYS A 20 -6.15 -0.89 -11.40
N VAL A 21 -7.34 -0.34 -11.17
CA VAL A 21 -8.26 -0.83 -10.13
C VAL A 21 -9.31 -1.70 -10.78
N TRP A 22 -9.45 -2.93 -10.29
CA TRP A 22 -10.45 -3.90 -10.73
C TRP A 22 -11.50 -4.08 -9.64
N THR A 23 -12.75 -4.34 -10.02
CA THR A 23 -13.82 -4.76 -9.10
C THR A 23 -14.37 -6.12 -9.51
N PHE A 24 -14.83 -6.89 -8.53
CA PHE A 24 -15.58 -8.12 -8.78
C PHE A 24 -17.04 -7.77 -9.04
N VAL A 25 -17.45 -7.84 -10.31
CA VAL A 25 -18.85 -7.68 -10.72
C VAL A 25 -19.53 -9.05 -10.60
N GLN A 26 -20.36 -9.20 -9.57
CA GLN A 26 -21.19 -10.40 -9.38
C GLN A 26 -22.60 -10.16 -9.95
N GLU A 27 -22.71 -9.98 -11.27
CA GLU A 27 -24.01 -9.87 -11.94
C GLU A 27 -24.92 -11.03 -11.55
N ASN A 28 -26.25 -10.83 -11.53
CA ASN A 28 -27.19 -11.93 -11.33
C ASN A 28 -28.03 -12.19 -12.57
N PRO A 29 -27.50 -13.00 -13.49
CA PRO A 29 -28.44 -14.86 -13.97
C PRO A 29 -28.72 -15.97 -12.97
N ILE A 30 -29.82 -15.78 -12.26
CA ILE A 30 -31.03 -16.56 -12.56
C ILE A 30 -31.87 -15.86 -13.68
N THR A 31 -31.74 -14.54 -13.79
CA THR A 31 -32.29 -13.59 -14.79
C THR A 31 -31.41 -13.27 -16.04
N LYS A 32 -30.42 -14.11 -16.43
CA LYS A 32 -29.04 -13.72 -16.93
C LYS A 32 -28.03 -13.44 -15.65
N ARG A 33 -26.31 -14.53 -14.58
CA ARG A 33 -25.24 -14.45 -13.47
C ARG A 33 -23.85 -14.77 -14.03
N VAL A 34 -23.17 -13.77 -14.60
CA VAL A 34 -21.74 -13.82 -14.89
C VAL A 34 -21.00 -13.13 -13.75
N SER A 35 -20.12 -13.86 -13.06
CA SER A 35 -19.24 -13.26 -12.05
C SER A 35 -17.87 -13.05 -12.66
N HIS A 36 -17.42 -11.79 -12.79
CA HIS A 36 -16.18 -11.46 -13.48
C HIS A 36 -15.46 -10.27 -12.83
N TRP A 37 -14.15 -10.13 -13.09
CA TRP A 37 -13.40 -8.95 -12.69
C TRP A 37 -13.43 -7.92 -13.82
N ARG A 38 -13.96 -6.72 -13.55
CA ARG A 38 -13.98 -5.58 -14.48
C ARG A 38 -12.95 -4.55 -14.05
N CYS A 39 -12.14 -4.03 -14.97
CA CYS A 39 -11.31 -2.87 -14.70
C CYS A 39 -12.22 -1.64 -14.53
N LEU A 40 -12.19 -0.98 -13.36
CA LEU A 40 -12.95 0.25 -13.09
C LEU A 40 -12.20 1.51 -13.46
N SER A 41 -10.87 1.47 -13.44
CA SER A 41 -10.06 2.63 -13.82
C SER A 41 -8.61 2.25 -14.11
N GLY A 42 -7.94 3.06 -14.92
CA GLY A 42 -6.52 2.93 -15.25
C GLY A 42 -5.86 4.30 -15.31
N HIS A 43 -4.90 4.57 -14.43
CA HIS A 43 -4.27 5.88 -14.28
C HIS A 43 -2.76 5.80 -14.43
N THR A 44 -2.16 6.80 -15.10
CA THR A 44 -0.71 6.99 -15.13
C THR A 44 -0.33 8.27 -14.39
N HIS A 45 0.94 8.41 -14.03
CA HIS A 45 1.49 9.71 -13.59
C HIS A 45 2.82 9.98 -14.28
N ARG A 46 2.78 10.80 -15.33
CA ARG A 46 3.94 11.28 -16.11
C ARG A 46 4.79 10.17 -16.76
N SER A 47 4.15 9.07 -17.14
CA SER A 47 4.77 7.90 -17.81
C SER A 47 5.89 7.19 -17.03
N TYR A 48 6.01 7.44 -15.72
CA TYR A 48 6.93 6.72 -14.84
C TYR A 48 6.43 5.31 -14.55
N SER A 49 7.34 4.34 -14.43
CA SER A 49 7.00 2.98 -13.97
C SER A 49 6.44 3.01 -12.54
N SER A 50 5.49 2.13 -12.25
CA SER A 50 4.75 2.10 -10.98
C SER A 50 5.02 0.81 -10.21
N PHE A 51 5.38 0.92 -8.92
CA PHE A 51 6.08 -0.18 -8.22
C PHE A 51 5.39 -0.66 -6.93
N ALA A 52 4.95 0.26 -6.06
CA ALA A 52 4.36 -0.07 -4.78
C ALA A 52 2.96 0.51 -4.61
N LEU A 53 2.11 -0.18 -3.85
CA LEU A 53 0.74 0.22 -3.51
C LEU A 53 0.49 0.05 -2.02
N CYS A 54 -0.24 0.98 -1.40
CA CYS A 54 -0.98 0.70 -0.17
C CYS A 54 -2.32 1.45 -0.14
N TYR A 55 -3.34 0.84 0.46
CA TYR A 55 -4.53 1.58 0.90
C TYR A 55 -4.27 2.19 2.28
N TYR A 56 -4.76 3.41 2.51
CA TYR A 56 -4.73 4.05 3.83
C TYR A 56 -6.04 4.76 4.16
N LYS A 57 -6.45 4.68 5.42
CA LYS A 57 -7.54 5.46 6.02
C LYS A 57 -6.92 6.45 7.00
N LEU A 58 -7.43 7.68 7.06
CA LEU A 58 -7.02 8.64 8.10
C LEU A 58 -7.87 8.41 9.36
N SER A 59 -7.32 8.61 10.57
CA SER A 59 -8.13 8.55 11.81
C SER A 59 -9.28 9.57 11.83
N THR A 60 -9.14 10.66 11.07
CA THR A 60 -10.11 11.75 10.94
C THR A 60 -11.08 11.59 9.75
N SER A 61 -11.10 10.44 9.05
CA SER A 61 -11.95 10.26 7.86
C SER A 61 -12.32 8.79 7.64
N GLU A 62 -13.57 8.51 7.29
CA GLU A 62 -13.99 7.18 6.85
C GLU A 62 -13.44 6.77 5.47
N ASN A 63 -12.93 7.72 4.69
CA ASN A 63 -12.45 7.46 3.34
C ASN A 63 -11.13 6.68 3.34
N ILE A 64 -11.11 5.60 2.55
CA ILE A 64 -9.91 4.80 2.25
C ILE A 64 -9.34 5.30 0.92
N ASN A 65 -8.13 5.85 0.96
CA ASN A 65 -7.42 6.38 -0.18
C ASN A 65 -6.43 5.35 -0.72
N LEU A 66 -6.24 5.32 -2.04
CA LEU A 66 -5.22 4.51 -2.70
C LEU A 66 -3.92 5.32 -2.80
N CYS A 67 -2.81 4.76 -2.35
CA CYS A 67 -1.48 5.36 -2.46
C CYS A 67 -0.60 4.51 -3.38
N CYS A 68 0.09 5.13 -4.33
CA CYS A 68 0.96 4.46 -5.30
C CYS A 68 2.32 5.15 -5.44
N SER A 69 3.40 4.38 -5.57
CA SER A 69 4.69 4.91 -6.05
C SER A 69 4.81 4.88 -7.58
N PHE A 70 5.30 5.99 -8.13
CA PHE A 70 5.66 6.18 -9.54
C PHE A 70 7.14 6.58 -9.57
N GLU A 71 8.02 5.60 -9.78
CA GLU A 71 9.47 5.68 -9.51
C GLU A 71 9.80 6.32 -8.14
N HIS A 72 10.10 7.61 -8.16
CA HIS A 72 10.59 8.44 -7.06
C HIS A 72 9.50 9.30 -6.41
N LEU A 73 8.28 9.25 -6.95
CA LEU A 73 7.11 9.94 -6.44
C LEU A 73 6.22 8.96 -5.66
N VAL A 74 5.57 9.45 -4.62
CA VAL A 74 4.43 8.80 -3.97
C VAL A 74 3.20 9.68 -4.20
N THR A 75 2.11 9.09 -4.66
CA THR A 75 0.88 9.78 -5.10
C THR A 75 -0.34 9.22 -4.40
N VAL A 76 -1.35 10.07 -4.16
CA VAL A 76 -2.60 9.74 -3.49
C VAL A 76 -3.76 9.90 -4.46
N TRP A 77 -4.61 8.88 -4.48
CA TRP A 77 -5.80 8.77 -5.31
C TRP A 77 -7.02 8.54 -4.41
N ILE A 78 -8.07 9.33 -4.61
CA ILE A 78 -9.30 9.32 -3.80
C ILE A 78 -10.42 8.63 -4.59
N ASP A 79 -11.20 7.79 -3.92
CA ASP A 79 -12.40 7.15 -4.48
C ASP A 79 -13.57 8.15 -4.54
N THR A 80 -14.03 8.51 -5.74
CA THR A 80 -15.05 9.55 -6.00
C THR A 80 -16.44 8.96 -6.25
N ILE A 81 -16.86 8.03 -5.38
CA ILE A 81 -18.12 7.23 -5.40
C ILE A 81 -19.38 7.98 -5.88
N ASN A 82 -19.48 9.29 -5.67
CA ASN A 82 -20.66 10.10 -5.97
C ASN A 82 -20.85 10.40 -7.48
N ASP A 83 -19.80 10.30 -8.31
CA ASP A 83 -19.92 10.58 -9.74
C ASP A 83 -20.51 9.38 -10.50
N LEU A 84 -21.59 9.65 -11.23
CA LEU A 84 -22.38 8.65 -11.98
C LEU A 84 -21.68 8.16 -13.27
N ASN A 85 -20.42 8.54 -13.50
CA ASN A 85 -19.64 8.16 -14.68
C ASN A 85 -18.85 6.88 -14.43
N GLU A 86 -19.19 5.79 -15.13
CA GLU A 86 -18.57 4.46 -14.95
C GLU A 86 -17.08 4.37 -15.36
N GLU A 87 -16.50 5.40 -15.97
CA GLU A 87 -15.19 5.35 -16.65
C GLU A 87 -13.97 5.56 -15.72
N SER A 88 -14.11 6.35 -14.64
CA SER A 88 -12.98 6.61 -13.74
C SER A 88 -13.42 6.94 -12.30
N ARG A 89 -13.24 5.96 -11.40
CA ARG A 89 -13.66 6.05 -10.00
C ARG A 89 -12.60 6.56 -9.00
N TYR A 90 -11.33 6.61 -9.39
CA TYR A 90 -10.25 7.11 -8.54
C TYR A 90 -9.61 8.35 -9.16
N GLU A 91 -9.59 9.47 -8.43
CA GLU A 91 -9.00 10.73 -8.90
C GLU A 91 -7.67 11.03 -8.24
N TYR A 92 -6.71 11.58 -9.00
CA TYR A 92 -5.46 12.09 -8.44
C TYR A 92 -5.73 13.28 -7.52
N SER A 93 -5.39 13.14 -6.25
CA SER A 93 -5.53 14.20 -5.26
C SER A 93 -4.24 14.99 -5.08
N ARG A 94 -3.12 14.30 -4.82
CA ARG A 94 -1.83 14.96 -4.50
C ARG A 94 -0.63 14.06 -4.68
N CYS A 95 0.51 14.67 -4.97
CA CYS A 95 1.81 14.08 -4.67
C CYS A 95 2.06 14.22 -3.16
N PHE A 96 2.41 13.10 -2.53
CA PHE A 96 2.56 12.99 -1.09
C PHE A 96 4.03 12.99 -0.65
N ALA A 97 4.92 12.40 -1.47
CA ALA A 97 6.36 12.50 -1.28
C ALA A 97 7.07 12.55 -2.64
N HIS A 98 8.14 13.35 -2.72
CA HIS A 98 9.04 13.44 -3.87
C HIS A 98 10.45 13.12 -3.37
N ILE A 99 10.99 12.00 -3.85
CA ILE A 99 12.29 11.44 -3.47
C ILE A 99 13.28 11.69 -4.63
N ASP A 100 14.58 11.50 -4.40
CA ASP A 100 15.59 11.52 -5.46
C ASP A 100 15.28 10.46 -6.55
N ARG A 101 15.30 10.89 -7.81
CA ARG A 101 15.12 10.06 -9.02
C ARG A 101 16.04 8.85 -9.07
N LYS A 102 17.24 8.92 -8.48
CA LYS A 102 18.19 7.80 -8.44
C LYS A 102 17.81 6.72 -7.42
N ASN A 103 16.84 7.00 -6.54
CA ASN A 103 16.40 6.17 -5.43
C ASN A 103 14.88 5.90 -5.52
N PRO A 104 14.43 5.07 -6.49
CA PRO A 104 13.01 4.73 -6.64
C PRO A 104 12.46 4.02 -5.39
N VAL A 105 11.16 4.22 -5.15
CA VAL A 105 10.38 3.72 -4.03
C VAL A 105 9.93 2.30 -4.30
N GLU A 106 10.45 1.36 -3.51
CA GLU A 106 10.26 -0.08 -3.66
C GLU A 106 9.10 -0.59 -2.80
N HIS A 107 8.88 0.01 -1.63
CA HIS A 107 7.72 -0.28 -0.77
C HIS A 107 7.10 1.01 -0.20
N VAL A 108 5.78 1.00 -0.06
CA VAL A 108 5.02 2.05 0.63
C VAL A 108 4.13 1.36 1.65
N ILE A 109 4.27 1.71 2.94
CA ILE A 109 3.69 0.94 4.03
C ILE A 109 2.96 1.86 5.02
N TYR A 110 1.63 1.82 5.02
CA TYR A 110 0.77 2.62 5.90
C TYR A 110 0.56 1.97 7.28
N ASN A 111 0.58 2.78 8.34
CA ASN A 111 0.04 2.45 9.66
C ASN A 111 -0.31 3.71 10.49
N CYS A 112 -1.49 3.75 11.12
CA CYS A 112 -1.90 4.76 12.11
C CYS A 112 -1.49 6.21 11.76
N ASP A 113 -2.11 6.77 10.70
CA ASP A 113 -1.82 8.10 10.15
C ASP A 113 -0.37 8.36 9.72
N LYS A 114 0.46 7.32 9.61
CA LYS A 114 1.84 7.42 9.16
C LYS A 114 2.09 6.47 8.00
N ILE A 115 3.05 6.82 7.15
CA ILE A 115 3.41 6.02 5.99
C ILE A 115 4.93 5.98 5.86
N LEU A 116 5.46 4.75 5.75
CA LEU A 116 6.87 4.48 5.57
C LEU A 116 7.12 4.25 4.08
N VAL A 117 7.90 5.15 3.48
CA VAL A 117 8.29 5.14 2.07
C VAL A 117 9.71 4.58 1.99
N CYS A 118 9.84 3.31 1.61
CA CYS A 118 11.12 2.61 1.52
C CYS A 118 11.68 2.69 0.10
N HIS A 119 12.98 2.97 0.00
CA HIS A 119 13.74 2.94 -1.24
C HIS A 119 15.09 2.23 -1.01
N LYS A 120 15.89 2.10 -2.08
CA LYS A 120 17.16 1.34 -2.14
C LYS A 120 18.23 1.63 -1.07
N THR A 121 18.05 2.69 -0.29
CA THR A 121 19.09 3.29 0.55
C THR A 121 18.58 3.75 1.92
N LEU A 122 17.37 4.30 1.99
CA LEU A 122 16.72 4.76 3.23
C LEU A 122 15.24 4.35 3.25
N ALA A 123 14.62 4.45 4.42
CA ALA A 123 13.18 4.47 4.59
C ALA A 123 12.76 5.80 5.26
N ASN A 124 11.82 6.50 4.65
CA ASN A 124 11.35 7.81 5.11
C ASN A 124 9.93 7.70 5.69
N LEU A 125 9.75 8.15 6.93
CA LEU A 125 8.48 8.17 7.62
C LEU A 125 7.82 9.55 7.47
N TRP A 126 6.54 9.55 7.10
CA TRP A 126 5.73 10.75 6.86
C TRP A 126 4.40 10.67 7.61
N ASN A 127 3.81 11.83 7.89
CA ASN A 127 2.47 11.99 8.48
C ASN A 127 1.41 12.14 7.37
N CYS A 128 0.43 11.25 7.33
CA CYS A 128 -0.62 11.22 6.30
C CYS A 128 -1.62 12.39 6.42
N LEU A 129 -1.86 12.90 7.63
CA LEU A 129 -2.84 13.97 7.90
C LEU A 129 -2.38 15.28 7.25
N ASN A 130 -1.14 15.71 7.55
CA ASN A 130 -0.60 17.00 7.12
C ASN A 130 0.49 16.92 6.03
N GLY A 131 0.85 15.72 5.58
CA GLY A 131 1.86 15.51 4.53
C GLY A 131 3.31 15.79 4.94
N GLN A 132 3.59 15.99 6.24
CA GLN A 132 4.93 16.34 6.70
C GLN A 132 5.84 15.12 6.82
N PHE A 133 7.10 15.28 6.40
CA PHE A 133 8.18 14.36 6.73
C PHE A 133 8.43 14.35 8.24
N ILE A 134 8.57 13.16 8.83
CA ILE A 134 8.85 12.97 10.26
C ILE A 134 10.32 12.62 10.47
N LYS A 135 10.83 11.58 9.78
CA LYS A 135 12.17 11.02 10.03
C LYS A 135 12.63 10.13 8.87
N SER A 136 13.95 10.06 8.68
CA SER A 136 14.59 9.06 7.80
C SER A 136 15.35 8.01 8.63
N PHE A 137 15.46 6.80 8.08
CA PHE A 137 16.24 5.68 8.61
C PHE A 137 17.11 5.09 7.50
N SER A 138 18.38 4.79 7.77
CA SER A 138 19.33 4.26 6.77
C SER A 138 19.16 2.76 6.49
N TRP A 139 17.92 2.34 6.23
CA TRP A 139 17.49 0.96 5.99
C TRP A 139 17.19 0.73 4.51
N HIS A 140 17.73 -0.34 3.93
CA HIS A 140 17.29 -0.87 2.64
C HIS A 140 16.30 -2.00 2.91
N VAL A 141 15.02 -1.65 3.09
CA VAL A 141 13.97 -2.61 3.44
C VAL A 141 13.64 -3.46 2.22
N HIS A 142 14.12 -4.70 2.21
CA HIS A 142 13.94 -5.64 1.10
C HIS A 142 12.80 -6.66 1.32
N ALA A 143 12.30 -6.77 2.55
CA ALA A 143 11.10 -7.53 2.91
C ALA A 143 10.49 -6.99 4.21
N PHE A 144 9.19 -7.15 4.41
CA PHE A 144 8.48 -6.73 5.63
C PHE A 144 7.26 -7.58 5.94
N ALA A 145 6.86 -7.62 7.21
CA ALA A 145 5.60 -8.21 7.67
C ALA A 145 4.92 -7.28 8.68
N LYS A 146 3.66 -6.91 8.40
CA LYS A 146 2.85 -6.01 9.25
C LYS A 146 1.60 -6.75 9.74
N ASN A 147 1.35 -6.71 11.05
CA ASN A 147 0.03 -7.04 11.60
C ASN A 147 -0.92 -5.85 11.33
N PRO A 148 -2.06 -6.01 10.63
CA PRO A 148 -2.94 -4.90 10.27
C PRO A 148 -3.59 -4.21 11.49
N ARG A 149 -3.73 -4.90 12.63
CA ARG A 149 -4.30 -4.37 13.88
C ARG A 149 -3.26 -3.82 14.87
N SER A 150 -1.97 -3.83 14.52
CA SER A 150 -0.88 -3.45 15.44
C SER A 150 -0.14 -2.21 14.96
N SER A 151 0.35 -1.40 15.91
CA SER A 151 1.32 -0.34 15.60
C SER A 151 2.71 -0.88 15.22
N PHE A 152 2.98 -2.18 15.41
CA PHE A 152 4.27 -2.79 15.12
C PHE A 152 4.41 -3.34 13.69
N ILE A 153 5.62 -3.26 13.15
CA ILE A 153 6.04 -3.87 11.89
C ILE A 153 7.40 -4.56 12.04
N ALA A 154 7.58 -5.69 11.36
CA ALA A 154 8.87 -6.33 11.13
C ALA A 154 9.41 -5.91 9.76
N LEU A 155 10.61 -5.33 9.71
CA LEU A 155 11.32 -4.92 8.50
C LEU A 155 12.66 -5.67 8.42
N PHE A 156 13.05 -6.13 7.25
CA PHE A 156 14.36 -6.76 7.01
C PHE A 156 15.25 -5.84 6.17
N ASP A 157 16.45 -5.53 6.67
CA ASP A 157 17.49 -4.76 5.98
C ASP A 157 18.84 -5.48 6.09
N LYS A 158 19.40 -5.94 4.97
CA LYS A 158 20.72 -6.60 4.88
C LYS A 158 20.88 -7.74 5.90
N SER A 159 21.48 -7.49 7.06
CA SER A 159 21.70 -8.46 8.15
C SER A 159 20.90 -8.15 9.42
N PHE A 160 19.84 -7.37 9.32
CA PHE A 160 19.04 -6.92 10.45
C PHE A 160 17.56 -7.21 10.26
N LEU A 161 16.92 -7.58 11.37
CA LEU A 161 15.49 -7.56 11.55
C LEU A 161 15.17 -6.41 12.52
N HIS A 162 14.42 -5.43 12.02
CA HIS A 162 13.95 -4.27 12.77
C HIS A 162 12.48 -4.45 13.14
N PHE A 163 12.19 -4.49 14.44
CA PHE A 163 10.83 -4.34 14.96
C PHE A 163 10.59 -2.87 15.26
N TYR A 164 9.85 -2.20 14.36
CA TYR A 164 9.55 -0.77 14.46
C TYR A 164 8.12 -0.55 14.96
N SER A 165 7.95 0.45 15.82
CA SER A 165 6.66 0.86 16.40
C SER A 165 6.23 2.20 15.81
N PHE A 166 5.11 2.21 15.09
CA PHE A 166 4.52 3.43 14.54
C PHE A 166 3.86 4.31 15.62
N SER A 167 3.53 3.79 16.80
CA SER A 167 2.90 4.57 17.88
C SER A 167 3.91 5.46 18.60
N ASP A 168 4.96 4.88 19.19
CA ASP A 168 5.97 5.59 19.99
C ASP A 168 7.31 5.82 19.27
N GLY A 169 7.44 5.37 18.01
CA GLY A 169 8.62 5.59 17.19
C GLY A 169 9.86 4.76 17.55
N LYS A 170 9.75 3.82 18.51
CA LYS A 170 10.89 2.98 18.92
C LYS A 170 11.20 1.90 17.88
N CYS A 171 12.46 1.45 17.87
CA CYS A 171 12.93 0.38 17.01
C CYS A 171 13.84 -0.58 17.79
N HIS A 172 13.48 -1.87 17.81
CA HIS A 172 14.35 -2.93 18.34
C HIS A 172 14.98 -3.69 17.17
N SER A 173 16.32 -3.76 17.13
CA SER A 173 17.05 -4.29 15.97
C SER A 173 17.86 -5.52 16.35
N ARG A 174 17.62 -6.66 15.68
CA ARG A 174 18.39 -7.91 15.87
C ARG A 174 19.26 -8.18 14.65
N LYS A 175 20.57 -8.38 14.85
CA LYS A 175 21.51 -8.78 13.79
C LYS A 175 21.44 -10.30 13.56
N GLY A 176 21.54 -10.74 12.32
CA GLY A 176 21.57 -12.14 11.91
C GLY A 176 22.05 -12.31 10.47
N SER A 177 22.87 -13.33 10.21
CA SER A 177 23.36 -13.65 8.86
C SER A 177 22.24 -14.12 7.93
N LEU A 178 21.31 -14.92 8.45
CA LEU A 178 20.16 -15.48 7.73
C LEU A 178 19.24 -14.40 7.13
N PHE A 179 19.13 -13.22 7.75
CA PHE A 179 18.26 -12.13 7.29
C PHE A 179 18.63 -11.60 5.89
N ARG A 180 19.87 -11.85 5.41
CA ARG A 180 20.32 -11.53 4.03
C ARG A 180 19.59 -12.31 2.93
N ARG A 181 18.87 -13.38 3.28
CA ARG A 181 18.21 -14.29 2.32
C ARG A 181 16.68 -14.28 2.43
N VAL A 182 16.11 -13.40 3.27
CA VAL A 182 14.66 -13.23 3.38
C VAL A 182 14.17 -12.46 2.16
N THR A 183 13.52 -13.11 1.20
CA THR A 183 12.96 -12.48 -0.01
C THR A 183 11.51 -12.03 0.16
N ALA A 184 10.81 -12.59 1.14
CA ALA A 184 9.44 -12.23 1.51
C ALA A 184 9.23 -12.49 3.01
N ALA A 185 8.29 -11.78 3.60
CA ALA A 185 7.79 -12.05 4.94
C ALA A 185 6.27 -11.82 4.95
N ALA A 186 5.56 -12.52 5.83
CA ALA A 186 4.10 -12.43 5.95
C ALA A 186 3.69 -12.38 7.43
N TYR A 187 2.60 -11.67 7.71
CA TYR A 187 1.91 -11.80 8.99
C TYR A 187 0.88 -12.93 8.87
N ILE A 188 0.92 -13.87 9.81
CA ILE A 188 -0.09 -14.93 9.94
C ILE A 188 -1.11 -14.45 10.98
N PRO A 189 -2.40 -14.31 10.62
CA PRO A 189 -3.45 -14.05 11.60
C PRO A 189 -3.68 -15.31 12.45
N ASN A 190 -3.68 -15.16 13.77
CA ASN A 190 -4.00 -16.25 14.72
C ASN A 190 -5.51 -16.41 14.95
N ASP A 191 -6.33 -15.51 14.40
CA ASP A 191 -7.78 -15.65 14.40
C ASP A 191 -8.16 -16.91 13.58
N LYS A 192 -9.10 -17.72 14.10
CA LYS A 192 -9.74 -18.75 13.26
C LYS A 192 -10.37 -18.06 12.05
N PRO A 193 -10.26 -18.61 10.83
CA PRO A 193 -10.95 -18.04 9.67
C PRO A 193 -12.45 -18.00 9.97
N SER A 194 -13.04 -16.81 9.95
CA SER A 194 -14.48 -16.66 9.99
C SER A 194 -15.06 -17.42 8.80
N SER A 195 -16.03 -18.28 9.06
CA SER A 195 -16.69 -19.09 8.03
C SER A 195 -17.48 -18.18 7.10
N PHE A 196 -16.82 -17.68 6.06
CA PHE A 196 -17.39 -16.77 5.08
C PHE A 196 -18.31 -17.56 4.14
N VAL A 197 -19.55 -17.75 4.59
CA VAL A 197 -20.64 -18.28 3.78
C VAL A 197 -21.16 -17.11 2.93
N PRO A 198 -21.05 -17.15 1.60
CA PRO A 198 -21.74 -16.19 0.74
C PRO A 198 -23.24 -16.45 0.81
N LEU A 199 -24.03 -15.38 0.95
CA LEU A 199 -25.47 -15.36 0.70
C LEU A 199 -25.73 -14.82 -0.71
#